data_AF-A0A0U2WJJ7-F1
#
_entry.id   AF-A0A0U2WJJ7-F1
#
_cell.length_a   1.000
_cell.length_b   1.000
_cell.length_c   1.000
_cell.angle_alpha   90.00
_cell.angle_beta   90.00
_cell.angle_gamma   90.00
#
_symmetry.space_group_name_H-M   'P 1'
#
loop_
_entity.id
_entity.type
_entity.pdbx_description
1 polymer ?
#
loop_
_entity_poly.entity_id
_entity_poly.type
_entity_poly.pdbx_seq_one_letter_code
_entity_poly.pdbx_strand_id
1 'polypeptide(L)'
;MDYNYYRTLIAVADDCPLRASKVPEGRGGKKSIAQIQYEMLAGHPYEYTQEDVLFHTWLEPSSARTFRSPSPTSPGCGQRFSPSPRHVCAPLRWRKSTVGDSSSMSRAA
;
A
#
# COMPACT_ATOMS: atom_id res chain seq x y z
N MET A 1 3.06 20.03 14.74
CA MET A 1 2.85 20.65 13.41
C MET A 1 1.61 20.00 12.84
N ASP A 2 0.63 20.80 12.46
CA ASP A 2 -0.66 20.37 11.92
C ASP A 2 -0.57 20.34 10.38
N TYR A 3 -1.05 19.27 9.73
CA TYR A 3 -1.01 19.11 8.26
C TYR A 3 -2.27 19.58 7.54
N ASN A 4 -3.20 20.24 8.23
CA ASN A 4 -4.45 20.73 7.66
C ASN A 4 -4.27 21.99 6.81
N TYR A 5 -5.09 22.11 5.76
CA TYR A 5 -5.24 23.35 4.99
C TYR A 5 -6.43 24.15 5.51
N TYR A 6 -6.21 25.42 5.86
CA TYR A 6 -7.26 26.30 6.36
C TYR A 6 -7.59 27.39 5.35
N ARG A 7 -8.89 27.59 5.08
CA ARG A 7 -9.41 28.67 4.22
C ARG A 7 -8.75 28.72 2.82
N THR A 8 -8.31 27.56 2.33
CA THR A 8 -7.68 27.41 1.02
C THR A 8 -8.66 26.75 0.07
N LEU A 9 -8.89 27.36 -1.09
CA LEU A 9 -9.65 26.77 -2.18
C LEU A 9 -8.69 26.15 -3.21
N ILE A 10 -9.09 25.03 -3.81
CA ILE A 10 -8.33 24.41 -4.90
C ILE A 10 -8.85 24.99 -6.23
N ALA A 11 -7.99 25.73 -6.93
CA ALA A 11 -8.31 26.27 -8.25
C ALA A 11 -8.07 25.21 -9.34
N VAL A 12 -8.86 25.29 -10.41
CA VAL A 12 -8.61 24.52 -11.63
C VAL A 12 -7.49 25.23 -12.41
N ALA A 13 -6.55 24.46 -12.95
CA ALA A 13 -5.47 25.00 -13.78
C ALA A 13 -6.00 25.51 -15.14
N ASP A 14 -5.37 26.54 -15.70
CA ASP A 14 -5.80 27.19 -16.96
C ASP A 14 -5.74 26.26 -18.18
N ASP A 15 -4.90 25.22 -18.13
CA ASP A 15 -4.72 24.23 -19.18
C ASP A 15 -5.63 23.00 -19.04
N CYS A 16 -6.49 22.95 -18.02
CA CYS A 16 -7.38 21.83 -17.80
C CYS A 16 -8.51 21.80 -18.86
N PRO A 17 -8.59 20.76 -19.72
CA PRO A 17 -9.62 20.69 -20.76
C PRO A 17 -11.00 20.27 -20.21
N LEU A 18 -11.07 19.86 -18.94
CA LEU A 18 -12.27 19.29 -18.33
C LEU A 18 -13.14 20.39 -17.73
N ARG A 19 -14.43 20.38 -18.07
CA ARG A 19 -15.43 21.34 -17.57
C ARG A 19 -16.13 20.89 -16.27
N ALA A 20 -16.04 19.61 -15.94
CA ALA A 20 -16.71 19.03 -14.80
C ALA A 20 -15.86 17.92 -14.18
N SER A 21 -15.98 17.74 -12.86
CA SER A 21 -15.37 16.64 -12.16
C SER A 21 -16.12 15.33 -12.44
N LYS A 22 -15.41 14.20 -12.31
CA LYS A 22 -16.00 12.87 -12.37
C LYS A 22 -15.94 12.22 -10.99
N VAL A 23 -17.04 11.59 -10.59
CA VAL A 23 -17.09 10.80 -9.36
C VAL A 23 -16.14 9.60 -9.49
N PRO A 24 -15.22 9.37 -8.53
CA PRO A 24 -14.32 8.23 -8.55
C PRO A 24 -15.09 6.92 -8.46
N GLU A 25 -14.82 6.02 -9.40
CA GLU A 25 -15.39 4.68 -9.42
C GLU A 25 -14.52 3.69 -8.64
N GLY A 26 -15.15 2.61 -8.17
CA GLY A 26 -14.47 1.49 -7.54
C GLY A 26 -13.65 0.67 -8.54
N ARG A 27 -12.71 -0.13 -8.05
CA ARG A 27 -11.89 -1.00 -8.89
C ARG A 27 -12.08 -2.46 -8.49
N GLY A 28 -12.49 -3.30 -9.44
CA GLY A 28 -12.60 -4.76 -9.23
C GLY A 28 -13.59 -5.15 -8.12
N GLY A 29 -14.72 -4.44 -8.03
CA GLY A 29 -15.77 -4.71 -7.03
C GLY A 29 -15.45 -4.20 -5.61
N LYS A 30 -14.32 -3.52 -5.41
CA LYS A 30 -13.96 -2.85 -4.15
C LYS A 30 -13.98 -1.34 -4.33
N LYS A 31 -14.39 -0.61 -3.30
CA LYS A 31 -14.27 0.85 -3.28
C LYS A 31 -12.79 1.23 -3.37
N SER A 32 -12.48 2.21 -4.20
CA SER A 32 -11.13 2.78 -4.26
C SER A 32 -10.92 3.75 -3.10
N ILE A 33 -9.67 4.03 -2.74
CA ILE A 33 -9.31 5.06 -1.76
C ILE A 33 -9.98 6.40 -2.12
N ALA A 34 -9.92 6.78 -3.40
CA ALA A 34 -10.56 8.00 -3.90
C ALA A 34 -12.09 7.97 -3.75
N GLN A 35 -12.73 6.82 -3.98
CA GLN A 35 -14.17 6.67 -3.79
C GLN A 35 -14.58 6.82 -2.32
N ILE A 36 -13.83 6.22 -1.39
CA ILE A 36 -14.10 6.33 0.04
C ILE A 36 -14.00 7.79 0.49
N GLN A 37 -12.90 8.46 0.14
CA GLN A 37 -12.68 9.86 0.46
C GLN A 37 -13.78 10.76 -0.12
N TYR A 38 -14.18 10.49 -1.37
CA TYR A 38 -15.28 11.21 -2.01
C TYR A 38 -16.60 11.00 -1.28
N GLU A 39 -16.97 9.77 -0.96
CA GLU A 39 -18.22 9.45 -0.25
C GLU A 39 -18.26 10.12 1.13
N MET A 40 -17.15 10.11 1.87
CA MET A 40 -17.05 10.80 3.16
C MET A 40 -17.26 12.31 3.02
N LEU A 41 -16.53 12.95 2.10
CA LEU A 41 -16.58 14.41 1.93
C LEU A 41 -17.89 14.89 1.32
N ALA A 42 -18.49 14.11 0.41
CA ALA A 42 -19.76 14.44 -0.22
C ALA A 42 -20.96 14.23 0.74
N GLY A 43 -20.89 13.22 1.61
CA GLY A 43 -21.93 12.95 2.61
C GLY A 43 -21.89 13.91 3.80
N HIS A 44 -20.69 14.35 4.18
CA HIS A 44 -20.43 15.17 5.37
C HIS A 44 -19.55 16.39 5.03
N PRO A 45 -20.10 17.38 4.31
CA PRO A 45 -19.33 18.53 3.87
C PRO A 45 -18.83 19.36 5.06
N TYR A 46 -17.52 19.64 5.08
CA TYR A 46 -16.83 20.45 6.11
C TYR A 46 -16.85 19.87 7.53
N GLU A 47 -17.20 18.60 7.71
CA GLU A 47 -17.18 17.93 9.01
C GLU A 47 -15.79 17.43 9.37
N TYR A 48 -15.09 16.82 8.41
CA TYR A 48 -13.81 16.17 8.63
C TYR A 48 -12.62 17.08 8.32
N THR A 49 -11.56 16.96 9.12
CA THR A 49 -10.26 17.55 8.79
C THR A 49 -9.50 16.65 7.81
N GLN A 50 -8.41 17.16 7.22
CA GLN A 50 -7.60 16.36 6.30
C GLN A 50 -7.03 15.12 7.00
N GLU A 51 -6.58 15.28 8.25
CA GLU A 51 -6.02 14.18 9.03
C GLU A 51 -7.07 13.11 9.32
N ASP A 52 -8.31 13.51 9.64
CA ASP A 52 -9.42 12.57 9.85
C ASP A 52 -9.72 11.77 8.57
N VAL A 53 -9.84 12.43 7.42
CA VAL A 53 -10.11 11.77 6.14
C VAL A 53 -9.01 10.76 5.82
N LEU A 54 -7.74 11.14 5.99
CA LEU A 54 -6.60 10.26 5.75
C LEU A 54 -6.58 9.07 6.72
N PHE A 55 -6.85 9.31 8.00
CA PHE A 55 -6.85 8.28 9.02
C PHE A 55 -7.99 7.28 8.83
N HIS A 56 -9.21 7.75 8.62
CA HIS A 56 -10.36 6.90 8.31
C HIS A 56 -10.11 6.06 7.06
N THR A 57 -9.57 6.66 6.01
CA THR A 57 -9.27 5.92 4.77
C THR A 57 -8.16 4.90 4.98
N TRP A 58 -7.20 5.14 5.87
CA TRP A 58 -6.15 4.17 6.19
C TRP A 58 -6.67 2.95 6.96
N LEU A 59 -7.66 3.15 7.84
CA LEU A 59 -8.32 2.04 8.55
C LEU A 59 -9.14 1.15 7.62
N GLU A 60 -9.58 1.66 6.48
CA GLU A 60 -10.36 0.91 5.52
C GLU A 60 -9.55 -0.27 4.93
N PRO A 61 -10.05 -1.52 5.00
CA PRO A 61 -9.34 -2.70 4.51
C PRO A 61 -8.99 -2.65 3.01
N SER A 62 -9.71 -1.83 2.24
CA SER A 62 -9.48 -1.61 0.81
C SER A 62 -8.21 -0.80 0.53
N SER A 63 -7.77 0.04 1.47
CA SER A 63 -6.58 0.88 1.34
C SER A 63 -5.29 0.18 1.75
N ALA A 64 -5.42 -0.93 2.51
CA ALA A 64 -4.33 -1.82 2.90
C ALA A 64 -3.75 -2.52 1.67
N ARG A 65 -2.98 -1.78 0.88
CA ARG A 65 -2.12 -2.32 -0.15
C ARG A 65 -1.04 -3.08 0.60
N THR A 66 -1.13 -4.41 0.62
CA THR A 66 0.03 -5.24 0.87
C THR A 66 1.14 -4.68 -0.01
N PHE A 67 2.28 -4.31 0.59
CA PHE A 67 3.48 -4.03 -0.17
C PHE A 67 3.72 -5.28 -1.02
N ARG A 68 3.25 -5.26 -2.27
CA ARG A 68 3.64 -6.24 -3.27
C ARG A 68 5.11 -5.91 -3.46
N SER A 69 5.97 -6.67 -2.79
CA SER A 69 7.34 -6.76 -3.22
C SER A 69 7.29 -7.04 -4.73
N PRO A 70 8.15 -6.40 -5.54
CA PRO A 70 8.28 -6.80 -6.92
C PRO A 70 8.53 -8.32 -6.91
N SER A 71 7.64 -9.08 -7.54
CA SER A 71 7.82 -10.52 -7.66
C SER A 71 9.15 -10.76 -8.37
N PRO A 72 10.06 -11.61 -7.85
CA PRO A 72 11.33 -11.89 -8.49
C PRO A 72 11.12 -12.84 -9.66
N THR A 73 10.37 -12.42 -10.69
CA THR A 73 10.24 -13.15 -11.94
C THR A 73 9.75 -12.22 -13.05
N SER A 74 10.69 -11.64 -13.78
CA SER A 74 10.56 -11.52 -15.22
C SER A 74 11.78 -12.20 -15.84
N PRO A 75 11.66 -13.46 -16.28
CA PRO A 75 12.65 -14.02 -17.17
C PRO A 75 12.41 -13.41 -18.55
N GLY A 76 13.33 -12.56 -19.01
CA GLY A 76 13.34 -12.13 -20.41
C GLY A 76 13.35 -10.63 -20.66
N CYS A 77 14.38 -9.94 -20.18
CA CYS A 77 15.00 -8.91 -21.00
C CYS A 77 16.49 -8.91 -20.68
N GLY A 78 17.26 -9.53 -21.57
CA GLY A 78 18.69 -9.66 -21.44
C GLY A 78 19.36 -8.29 -21.52
N GLN A 79 19.75 -7.74 -20.37
CA GLN A 79 20.85 -6.79 -20.31
C GLN A 79 22.09 -7.59 -19.93
N ARG A 80 22.86 -7.93 -20.97
CA ARG A 80 24.17 -8.55 -20.88
C ARG A 80 25.13 -7.57 -20.20
N PHE A 81 25.28 -7.66 -18.90
CA PHE A 81 26.46 -7.15 -18.20
C PHE A 81 27.29 -8.35 -17.74
N SER A 82 28.29 -8.71 -18.55
CA SER A 82 29.43 -9.48 -18.04
C SER A 82 30.32 -8.51 -17.26
N PRO A 83 30.77 -8.90 -16.06
CA PRO A 83 32.11 -9.47 -16.03
C PRO A 83 32.21 -10.71 -15.13
N SER A 84 32.86 -11.73 -15.70
CA SER A 84 33.91 -12.61 -15.13
C SER A 84 33.89 -13.03 -13.64
N PRO A 85 34.27 -14.28 -13.35
CA PRO A 85 33.90 -14.98 -12.14
C PRO A 85 34.95 -14.80 -11.04
N ARG A 86 34.45 -14.53 -9.84
CA ARG A 86 34.85 -15.14 -8.56
C ARG A 86 34.30 -14.26 -7.44
N HIS A 87 33.32 -14.77 -6.71
CA HIS A 87 33.17 -14.70 -5.25
C HIS A 87 31.75 -15.12 -4.91
N VAL A 88 31.63 -16.41 -4.59
CA VAL A 88 30.46 -16.97 -3.92
C VAL A 88 30.46 -16.40 -2.50
N CYS A 89 29.53 -15.50 -2.19
CA CYS A 89 29.15 -15.20 -0.81
C CYS A 89 27.77 -15.79 -0.57
N ALA A 90 27.72 -16.89 0.19
CA ALA A 90 26.49 -17.51 0.65
C ALA A 90 25.69 -16.53 1.54
N PRO A 91 24.35 -16.45 1.42
CA PRO A 91 23.56 -15.67 2.36
C PRO A 91 23.42 -16.44 3.67
N LEU A 92 24.02 -15.89 4.73
CA LEU A 92 23.74 -16.26 6.12
C LEU A 92 22.24 -16.08 6.41
N ARG A 93 21.51 -17.19 6.33
CA ARG A 93 20.10 -17.29 6.72
C ARG A 93 20.04 -17.29 8.25
N TRP A 94 19.63 -16.16 8.83
CA TRP A 94 19.30 -16.08 10.25
C TRP A 94 18.09 -16.98 10.56
N ARG A 95 18.33 -18.08 11.26
CA ARG A 95 17.28 -18.94 11.81
C ARG A 95 16.95 -18.42 13.21
N LYS A 96 15.73 -17.94 13.43
CA LYS A 96 15.21 -17.77 14.80
C LYS A 96 15.04 -19.18 15.39
N SER A 97 15.85 -19.52 16.39
CA SER A 97 15.68 -20.71 17.21
C SER A 97 14.79 -20.36 18.40
N THR A 98 13.56 -20.86 18.42
CA THR A 98 12.76 -20.94 19.64
C THR A 98 13.28 -22.12 20.46
N VAL A 99 13.90 -21.81 21.60
CA VAL A 99 14.24 -22.77 22.65
C VAL A 99 12.94 -23.20 23.34
N GLY A 100 12.72 -24.51 23.46
CA GLY A 100 11.71 -25.06 24.38
C GLY A 100 10.77 -26.08 23.76
N ASP A 101 11.30 -27.11 23.10
CA ASP A 101 10.57 -28.38 22.93
C ASP A 101 11.19 -29.39 23.90
N SER A 102 10.64 -29.42 25.12
CA SER A 102 10.97 -30.40 26.14
C SER A 102 9.88 -31.46 26.14
N SER A 103 10.18 -32.58 25.49
CA SER A 103 9.82 -33.95 25.86
C SER A 103 8.52 -34.20 26.63
N SER A 104 7.54 -34.86 26.00
CA SER A 104 7.20 -36.26 26.29
C SER A 104 5.78 -36.61 25.84
N MET A 105 5.65 -37.44 24.80
CA MET A 105 4.56 -38.39 24.69
C MET A 105 5.11 -39.65 24.02
N SER A 106 5.42 -40.66 24.85
CA SER A 106 5.55 -42.04 24.39
C SER A 106 4.25 -42.48 23.73
N ARG A 107 4.36 -43.14 22.58
CA ARG A 107 3.37 -44.11 22.08
C ARG A 107 4.11 -45.42 21.83
N ALA A 108 3.67 -46.49 22.47
CA ALA A 108 3.69 -47.83 21.89
C ALA A 108 2.75 -48.75 22.68
N ALA A 109 1.85 -49.37 21.92
CA ALA A 109 1.11 -50.63 22.12
C ALA A 109 0.38 -50.88 23.45
#